data_AF-B4QUI4-F1
#
_entry.id   AF-B4QUI4-F1
#
_cell.length_a   1.000
_cell.length_b   1.000
_cell.length_c   1.000
_cell.angle_alpha   90.00
_cell.angle_beta   90.00
_cell.angle_gamma   90.00
#
_symmetry.space_group_name_H-M   'P 1'
#
loop_
_entity.id
_entity.type
_entity.pdbx_description
1 polymer ?
#
loop_
_entity_poly.entity_id
_entity_poly.type
_entity_poly.pdbx_seq_one_letter_code
_entity_poly.pdbx_strand_id
1 'polypeptide(L)'
;MGITETAAATTTTGLGAANAVESKQILSLEVFQDIYKHVEPDVQIDAFELAQGSDRGDNYTAALYRIKLTGKRRSLKWEQNVICKVMPESVVAREAYKSDKLFRNEVQFYNTIMPELLKFQASKTNQDTPVFNAIPKCYSARHDLLIMEDLRERGFQMSDRHKGLSLEETQSVLLQVAQLHGLSLAYKFEKPLEFSNLCSVISEGIFCTANTSWYRNYYERLTKNAIQMVSEVLPPDSKYVLAMNKFAESSSFFGRMVKLASTESPLSAICHGDCWVNNFLYHYDPEDPHRVLEVALLDFQLIRYSSIALDIANLLYCCTTKEMRDAQLQTLLKIYTEELFRWLQMLCTNLPDHCDTLQKLQDLFAES
;
A
#
# COMPACT_ATOMS: atom_id res chain seq x y z
N MET A 1 -5.12 -11.28 19.53
CA MET A 1 -6.34 -11.68 20.25
C MET A 1 -7.13 -12.53 19.29
N GLY A 2 -7.04 -13.86 19.42
CA GLY A 2 -7.92 -14.77 18.70
C GLY A 2 -9.18 -14.94 19.53
N ILE A 3 -10.32 -14.56 18.99
CA ILE A 3 -11.62 -14.97 19.51
C ILE A 3 -12.16 -15.95 18.48
N THR A 4 -12.09 -17.22 18.83
CA THR A 4 -12.85 -18.29 18.21
C THR A 4 -14.33 -18.05 18.48
N GLU A 5 -15.12 -17.76 17.45
CA GLU A 5 -16.58 -17.84 17.54
C GLU A 5 -17.05 -19.16 16.92
N THR A 6 -17.52 -20.05 17.79
CA THR A 6 -18.32 -21.21 17.45
C THR A 6 -19.69 -20.77 16.92
N ALA A 7 -20.06 -21.30 15.76
CA ALA A 7 -21.35 -21.10 15.13
C ALA A 7 -22.50 -21.64 16.00
N ALA A 8 -23.51 -20.79 16.25
CA ALA A 8 -24.85 -21.22 16.63
C ALA A 8 -25.86 -20.31 15.92
N ALA A 9 -26.62 -20.89 15.00
CA ALA A 9 -27.70 -20.21 14.31
C ALA A 9 -28.84 -19.92 15.30
N THR A 10 -29.09 -18.64 15.58
CA THR A 10 -30.31 -18.19 16.25
C THR A 10 -30.81 -16.93 15.56
N THR A 11 -31.90 -17.08 14.81
CA THR A 11 -32.73 -15.98 14.31
C THR A 11 -33.30 -15.18 15.48
N THR A 12 -32.87 -13.93 15.62
CA THR A 12 -33.54 -12.97 16.50
C THR A 12 -33.53 -11.58 15.88
N THR A 13 -34.75 -11.10 15.63
CA THR A 13 -35.14 -9.76 15.24
C THR A 13 -34.84 -8.74 16.35
N GLY A 14 -34.24 -7.60 15.98
CA GLY A 14 -34.35 -6.34 16.73
C GLY A 14 -33.14 -5.94 17.59
N LEU A 15 -32.70 -4.70 17.34
CA LEU A 15 -31.77 -3.86 18.13
C LEU A 15 -30.27 -4.08 17.94
N GLY A 16 -29.79 -3.66 16.76
CA GLY A 16 -28.40 -3.24 16.52
C GLY A 16 -28.35 -1.76 16.12
N ALA A 17 -28.79 -0.87 17.01
CA ALA A 17 -28.68 0.58 16.84
C ALA A 17 -27.61 1.13 17.79
N ALA A 18 -26.37 1.25 17.30
CA ALA A 18 -25.33 2.09 17.93
C ALA A 18 -24.14 2.41 17.02
N ASN A 19 -23.83 1.60 15.99
CA ASN A 19 -22.59 1.77 15.22
C ASN A 19 -22.77 2.34 13.80
N ALA A 20 -23.93 2.94 13.48
CA ALA A 20 -24.24 3.40 12.12
C ALA A 20 -24.71 4.87 12.01
N VAL A 21 -24.54 5.69 13.06
CA VAL A 21 -25.19 7.03 13.09
C VAL A 21 -24.23 8.23 13.01
N GLU A 22 -22.92 8.09 13.23
CA GLU A 22 -22.10 9.30 13.47
C GLU A 22 -21.18 9.78 12.33
N SER A 23 -20.94 9.01 11.26
CA SER A 23 -20.11 9.46 10.10
C SER A 23 -20.73 10.54 9.18
N LYS A 24 -21.86 11.14 9.57
CA LYS A 24 -22.69 12.03 8.73
C LYS A 24 -22.15 13.45 8.53
N GLN A 25 -21.11 13.90 9.27
CA GLN A 25 -20.57 15.25 9.09
C GLN A 25 -19.50 15.34 8.00
N ILE A 26 -18.60 14.35 7.87
CA ILE A 26 -17.51 14.38 6.87
C ILE A 26 -18.05 14.08 5.48
N LEU A 27 -19.01 13.15 5.37
CA LEU A 27 -19.66 12.78 4.12
C LEU A 27 -21.01 13.49 4.00
N SER A 28 -21.01 14.66 3.36
CA SER A 28 -22.20 15.48 3.12
C SER A 28 -22.26 15.96 1.67
N LEU A 29 -23.47 16.31 1.20
CA LEU A 29 -23.67 16.79 -0.16
C LEU A 29 -22.85 18.06 -0.41
N GLU A 30 -22.80 18.96 0.58
CA GLU A 30 -22.04 20.20 0.53
C GLU A 30 -20.55 19.95 0.34
N VAL A 31 -19.98 18.95 1.04
CA VAL A 31 -18.56 18.58 0.89
C VAL A 31 -18.29 18.05 -0.52
N PHE A 32 -19.13 17.17 -1.06
CA PHE A 32 -18.95 16.67 -2.43
C PHE A 32 -19.08 17.79 -3.47
N GLN A 33 -20.09 18.66 -3.32
CA GLN A 33 -20.27 19.80 -4.20
C GLN A 33 -19.09 20.77 -4.15
N ASP A 34 -18.54 21.05 -2.97
CA ASP A 34 -17.39 21.94 -2.81
C ASP A 34 -16.14 21.37 -3.49
N ILE A 35 -15.84 20.09 -3.24
CA ILE A 35 -14.69 19.40 -3.85
C ILE A 35 -14.84 19.36 -5.38
N TYR A 36 -15.98 18.92 -5.90
CA TYR A 36 -16.15 18.72 -7.34
C TYR A 36 -16.15 20.01 -8.16
N LYS A 37 -16.48 21.17 -7.57
CA LYS A 37 -16.30 22.48 -8.23
C LYS A 37 -14.87 22.71 -8.70
N HIS A 38 -13.88 22.16 -7.99
CA HIS A 38 -12.47 22.30 -8.32
C HIS A 38 -11.95 21.15 -9.18
N VAL A 39 -12.54 19.96 -9.05
CA VAL A 39 -12.05 18.75 -9.71
C VAL A 39 -12.68 18.54 -11.08
N GLU A 40 -13.99 18.72 -11.21
CA GLU A 40 -14.74 18.67 -12.47
C GLU A 40 -15.76 19.82 -12.50
N PRO A 41 -15.33 21.05 -12.83
CA PRO A 41 -16.17 22.26 -12.71
C PRO A 41 -17.45 22.25 -13.54
N ASP A 42 -17.56 21.36 -14.53
CA ASP A 42 -18.74 21.18 -15.37
C ASP A 42 -19.76 20.17 -14.83
N VAL A 43 -19.48 19.58 -13.67
CA VAL A 43 -20.34 18.65 -12.93
C VAL A 43 -21.00 19.37 -11.76
N GLN A 44 -22.33 19.24 -11.69
CA GLN A 44 -23.15 19.59 -10.54
C GLN A 44 -23.62 18.31 -9.88
N ILE A 45 -23.35 18.16 -8.58
CA ILE A 45 -23.83 17.02 -7.79
C ILE A 45 -25.14 17.39 -7.12
N ASP A 46 -26.18 16.59 -7.37
CA ASP A 46 -27.53 16.80 -6.84
C ASP A 46 -27.83 15.88 -5.64
N ALA A 47 -27.25 14.69 -5.59
CA ALA A 47 -27.42 13.73 -4.49
C ALA A 47 -26.27 12.73 -4.39
N PHE A 48 -26.16 12.06 -3.23
CA PHE A 48 -25.26 10.93 -3.03
C PHE A 48 -25.95 9.78 -2.28
N GLU A 49 -25.55 8.55 -2.59
CA GLU A 49 -25.94 7.34 -1.87
C GLU A 49 -24.71 6.66 -1.28
N LEU A 50 -24.82 6.18 -0.04
CA LEU A 50 -23.73 5.57 0.70
C LEU A 50 -23.92 4.05 0.80
N ALA A 51 -22.88 3.32 0.43
CA ALA A 51 -22.73 1.90 0.66
C ALA A 51 -21.40 1.61 1.36
N GLN A 52 -21.27 0.43 1.98
CA GLN A 52 -20.00 0.01 2.56
C GLN A 52 -18.96 -0.21 1.45
N GLY A 53 -17.74 0.30 1.63
CA GLY A 53 -16.68 0.26 0.62
C GLY A 53 -15.92 -1.06 0.56
N SER A 54 -15.85 -1.78 1.68
CA SER A 54 -15.13 -3.05 1.86
C SER A 54 -15.93 -4.04 2.70
N ASP A 55 -15.49 -5.30 2.74
CA ASP A 55 -16.02 -6.28 3.67
C ASP A 55 -15.63 -5.96 5.13
N ARG A 56 -16.32 -6.60 6.09
CA ARG A 56 -16.05 -6.43 7.53
C ARG A 56 -14.67 -6.98 7.87
N GLY A 57 -13.80 -6.14 8.43
CA GLY A 57 -12.48 -6.54 8.93
C GLY A 57 -11.30 -6.10 8.06
N ASP A 58 -11.53 -5.48 6.91
CA ASP A 58 -10.46 -5.11 5.97
C ASP A 58 -9.87 -3.70 6.19
N ASN A 59 -10.43 -2.91 7.11
CA ASN A 59 -10.06 -1.51 7.29
C ASN A 59 -9.93 -1.11 8.77
N TYR A 60 -8.74 -1.34 9.33
CA TYR A 60 -8.47 -1.09 10.76
C TYR A 60 -8.14 0.38 11.07
N THR A 61 -7.57 1.11 10.12
CA THR A 61 -7.03 2.47 10.34
C THR A 61 -7.96 3.60 9.89
N ALA A 62 -8.90 3.32 8.99
CA ALA A 62 -9.86 4.27 8.42
C ALA A 62 -11.19 3.58 8.07
N ALA A 63 -12.29 4.32 7.95
CA ALA A 63 -13.56 3.79 7.46
C ALA A 63 -13.65 3.96 5.93
N LEU A 64 -14.03 2.90 5.20
CA LEU A 64 -14.13 2.92 3.74
C LEU A 64 -15.60 2.85 3.29
N TYR A 65 -16.01 3.82 2.49
CA TYR A 65 -17.35 3.93 1.93
C TYR A 65 -17.31 3.94 0.42
N ARG A 66 -18.25 3.25 -0.23
CA ARG A 66 -18.54 3.43 -1.64
C ARG A 66 -19.66 4.45 -1.75
N ILE A 67 -19.40 5.56 -2.45
CA ILE A 67 -20.36 6.63 -2.63
C ILE A 67 -20.77 6.68 -4.09
N LYS A 68 -22.07 6.58 -4.35
CA LYS A 68 -22.65 6.85 -5.67
C LYS A 68 -23.07 8.32 -5.72
N LEU A 69 -22.37 9.11 -6.52
CA LEU A 69 -22.71 10.51 -6.79
C LEU A 69 -23.64 10.57 -8.00
N THR A 70 -24.68 11.40 -7.91
CA THR A 70 -25.62 11.63 -9.02
C THR A 70 -25.85 13.11 -9.20
N GLY A 71 -26.04 13.53 -10.45
CA GLY A 71 -26.25 14.93 -10.78
C GLY A 71 -26.27 15.19 -12.27
N LYS A 72 -25.66 16.30 -12.69
CA LYS A 72 -25.66 16.76 -14.08
C LYS A 72 -24.29 17.19 -14.55
N ARG A 73 -23.94 16.82 -15.77
CA ARG A 73 -22.80 17.37 -16.51
C ARG A 73 -23.31 18.08 -17.74
N ARG A 74 -23.12 19.41 -17.83
CA ARG A 74 -23.63 20.23 -18.95
C ARG A 74 -25.13 19.96 -19.24
N SER A 75 -25.95 19.87 -18.19
CA SER A 75 -27.39 19.57 -18.22
C SER A 75 -27.80 18.13 -18.57
N LEU A 76 -26.84 17.23 -18.86
CA LEU A 76 -27.11 15.81 -19.04
C LEU A 76 -26.98 15.07 -17.72
N LYS A 77 -27.80 14.01 -17.55
CA LYS A 77 -27.71 13.13 -16.38
C LYS A 77 -26.29 12.58 -16.24
N TRP A 78 -25.75 12.64 -15.03
CA TRP A 78 -24.40 12.19 -14.70
C TRP A 78 -24.43 11.38 -13.41
N GLU A 79 -23.66 10.30 -13.39
CA GLU A 79 -23.48 9.44 -12.23
C GLU A 79 -22.01 9.00 -12.15
N GLN A 80 -21.47 8.87 -10.95
CA GLN A 80 -20.11 8.36 -10.72
C GLN A 80 -20.02 7.65 -9.38
N ASN A 81 -19.35 6.50 -9.34
CA ASN A 81 -19.00 5.82 -8.10
C ASN A 81 -17.59 6.22 -7.67
N VAL A 82 -17.42 6.53 -6.39
CA VAL A 82 -16.14 6.86 -5.77
C VAL A 82 -15.94 6.08 -4.47
N ILE A 83 -14.69 5.89 -4.08
CA ILE A 83 -14.29 5.37 -2.78
C ILE A 83 -13.94 6.53 -1.87
N CYS A 84 -14.58 6.60 -0.71
CA CYS A 84 -14.25 7.55 0.35
C CYS A 84 -13.58 6.83 1.52
N LYS A 85 -12.31 7.17 1.79
CA LYS A 85 -11.60 6.73 3.00
C LYS A 85 -11.66 7.87 4.02
N VAL A 86 -12.25 7.59 5.18
CA VAL A 86 -12.59 8.58 6.21
C VAL A 86 -11.83 8.27 7.49
N MET A 87 -11.22 9.30 8.06
CA MET A 87 -10.56 9.21 9.36
C MET A 87 -11.56 8.74 10.44
N PRO A 88 -11.25 7.74 11.28
CA PRO A 88 -12.14 7.33 12.35
C PRO A 88 -12.36 8.47 13.36
N GLU A 89 -13.60 8.71 13.77
CA GLU A 89 -13.92 9.78 14.73
C GLU A 89 -13.39 9.48 16.13
N SER A 90 -13.44 8.20 16.54
CA SER A 90 -12.98 7.73 17.84
C SER A 90 -11.48 7.99 18.01
N VAL A 91 -11.15 8.95 18.89
CA VAL A 91 -9.76 9.28 19.27
C VAL A 91 -9.05 8.04 19.80
N VAL A 92 -9.72 7.22 20.61
CA VAL A 92 -9.16 5.98 21.15
C VAL A 92 -8.80 5.00 20.04
N ALA A 93 -9.68 4.83 19.03
CA ALA A 93 -9.40 3.97 17.89
C ALA A 93 -8.23 4.52 17.05
N ARG A 94 -8.19 5.84 16.81
CA ARG A 94 -7.09 6.49 16.09
C ARG A 94 -5.75 6.32 16.79
N GLU A 95 -5.71 6.51 18.10
CA GLU A 95 -4.49 6.30 18.90
C GLU A 95 -4.05 4.83 18.91
N ALA A 96 -5.02 3.91 18.93
CA ALA A 96 -4.80 2.48 18.91
C ALA A 96 -4.07 2.02 17.64
N TYR A 97 -4.52 2.53 16.48
CA TYR A 97 -4.02 2.16 15.16
C TYR A 97 -3.05 3.17 14.54
N LYS A 98 -2.67 4.22 15.28
CA LYS A 98 -1.84 5.34 14.77
C LYS A 98 -2.42 6.02 13.52
N SER A 99 -3.75 6.02 13.39
CA SER A 99 -4.48 6.48 12.20
C SER A 99 -4.08 7.88 11.75
N ASP A 100 -3.89 8.84 12.67
CA ASP A 100 -3.53 10.22 12.28
C ASP A 100 -2.22 10.30 11.49
N LYS A 101 -1.19 9.53 11.88
CA LYS A 101 0.10 9.51 11.16
C LYS A 101 -0.02 8.81 9.81
N LEU A 102 -0.69 7.66 9.80
CA LEU A 102 -0.83 6.80 8.62
C LEU A 102 -1.69 7.47 7.54
N PHE A 103 -2.83 8.02 7.92
CA PHE A 103 -3.69 8.77 7.01
C PHE A 103 -2.99 10.01 6.47
N ARG A 104 -2.24 10.76 7.31
CA ARG A 104 -1.46 11.92 6.86
C ARG A 104 -0.41 11.52 5.81
N ASN A 105 0.24 10.36 5.97
CA ASN A 105 1.18 9.88 4.95
C ASN A 105 0.49 9.64 3.61
N GLU A 106 -0.68 8.99 3.62
CA GLU A 106 -1.48 8.76 2.40
C GLU A 106 -1.93 10.09 1.76
N VAL A 107 -2.30 11.08 2.58
CA VAL A 107 -2.59 12.45 2.09
C VAL A 107 -1.37 13.09 1.44
N GLN A 108 -0.18 12.98 2.04
CA GLN A 108 1.05 13.50 1.46
C GLN A 108 1.45 12.76 0.18
N PHE A 109 1.16 11.46 0.11
CA PHE A 109 1.35 10.68 -1.10
C PHE A 109 0.58 11.28 -2.27
N TYR A 110 -0.73 11.49 -2.11
CA TYR A 110 -1.59 11.97 -3.19
C TYR A 110 -1.45 13.47 -3.49
N ASN A 111 -1.15 14.32 -2.50
CA ASN A 111 -1.04 15.77 -2.71
C ASN A 111 0.35 16.26 -3.09
N THR A 112 1.40 15.56 -2.66
CA THR A 112 2.78 16.08 -2.73
C THR A 112 3.69 15.12 -3.48
N ILE A 113 3.81 13.87 -3.00
CA ILE A 113 4.83 12.94 -3.47
C ILE A 113 4.54 12.49 -4.89
N MET A 114 3.38 11.90 -5.12
CA MET A 114 3.05 11.32 -6.41
C MET A 114 2.91 12.38 -7.52
N PRO A 115 2.26 13.54 -7.29
CA PRO A 115 2.24 14.61 -8.29
C PRO A 115 3.65 15.08 -8.72
N GLU A 116 4.59 15.23 -7.78
CA GLU A 116 5.96 15.65 -8.11
C GLU A 116 6.72 14.56 -8.88
N LEU A 117 6.56 13.28 -8.51
CA LEU A 117 7.14 12.15 -9.24
C LEU A 117 6.57 12.04 -10.67
N LEU A 118 5.25 12.18 -10.84
CA LEU A 118 4.61 12.15 -12.16
C LEU A 118 5.04 13.34 -13.04
N LYS A 119 5.20 14.52 -12.45
CA LYS A 119 5.75 15.70 -13.15
C LYS A 119 7.19 15.46 -13.61
N PHE A 120 8.01 14.85 -12.76
CA PHE A 120 9.36 14.44 -13.14
C PHE A 120 9.35 13.43 -14.30
N GLN A 121 8.53 12.37 -14.20
CA GLN A 121 8.39 11.38 -15.26
C GLN A 121 8.01 12.02 -16.60
N ALA A 122 7.03 12.93 -16.62
CA ALA A 122 6.62 13.64 -17.82
C ALA A 122 7.77 14.45 -18.43
N SER A 123 8.60 15.10 -17.59
CA SER A 123 9.77 15.87 -18.04
C SER A 123 10.88 15.01 -18.67
N LYS A 124 10.90 13.70 -18.39
CA LYS A 124 11.90 12.76 -18.92
C LYS A 124 11.42 11.99 -20.15
N THR A 125 10.11 11.73 -20.24
CA THR A 125 9.53 10.87 -21.27
C THR A 125 8.93 11.64 -22.45
N ASN A 126 8.71 12.96 -22.32
CA ASN A 126 8.00 13.77 -23.32
C ASN A 126 6.62 13.19 -23.70
N GLN A 127 5.97 12.47 -22.80
CA GLN A 127 4.64 11.89 -23.00
C GLN A 127 3.60 12.68 -22.20
N ASP A 128 2.47 12.97 -22.85
CA ASP A 128 1.33 13.63 -22.21
C ASP A 128 0.58 12.70 -21.23
N THR A 129 0.75 11.39 -21.37
CA THR A 129 0.18 10.38 -20.47
C THR A 129 1.25 9.79 -19.56
N PRO A 130 0.95 9.61 -18.25
CA PRO A 130 1.89 8.98 -17.34
C PRO A 130 2.26 7.56 -17.78
N VAL A 131 3.57 7.27 -17.85
CA VAL A 131 4.08 5.91 -18.05
C VAL A 131 3.74 5.04 -16.83
N PHE A 132 4.03 5.52 -15.62
CA PHE A 132 3.51 4.92 -14.38
C PHE A 132 2.09 5.41 -14.15
N ASN A 133 1.13 4.47 -14.11
CA ASN A 133 -0.29 4.77 -13.88
C ASN A 133 -1.00 3.68 -13.07
N ALA A 134 -0.26 2.96 -12.23
CA ALA A 134 -0.77 1.83 -11.45
C ALA A 134 -1.36 2.25 -10.09
N ILE A 135 -2.05 3.39 -10.04
CA ILE A 135 -2.72 3.88 -8.83
C ILE A 135 -4.09 4.45 -9.20
N PRO A 136 -5.10 4.39 -8.30
CA PRO A 136 -6.39 5.01 -8.56
C PRO A 136 -6.25 6.53 -8.69
N LYS A 137 -7.08 7.15 -9.54
CA LYS A 137 -7.18 8.61 -9.56
C LYS A 137 -7.69 9.09 -8.19
N CYS A 138 -6.96 10.00 -7.56
CA CYS A 138 -7.40 10.71 -6.37
C CYS A 138 -8.07 12.02 -6.77
N TYR A 139 -9.35 12.20 -6.43
CA TYR A 139 -10.08 13.44 -6.66
C TYR A 139 -9.81 14.47 -5.57
N SER A 140 -9.64 14.03 -4.32
CA SER A 140 -9.31 14.93 -3.21
C SER A 140 -8.63 14.16 -2.08
N ALA A 141 -7.60 14.76 -1.49
CA ALA A 141 -6.97 14.26 -0.28
C ALA A 141 -6.89 15.36 0.78
N ARG A 142 -7.70 15.23 1.83
CA ARG A 142 -7.73 16.12 3.00
C ARG A 142 -7.25 15.36 4.23
N HIS A 143 -7.00 16.06 5.33
CA HIS A 143 -6.56 15.45 6.59
C HIS A 143 -7.56 14.44 7.21
N ASP A 144 -8.82 14.46 6.79
CA ASP A 144 -9.94 13.68 7.32
C ASP A 144 -10.66 12.80 6.28
N LEU A 145 -10.40 13.03 4.98
CA LEU A 145 -11.13 12.43 3.87
C LEU A 145 -10.24 12.28 2.63
N LEU A 146 -10.20 11.07 2.06
CA LEU A 146 -9.72 10.80 0.71
C LEU A 146 -10.90 10.42 -0.18
N ILE A 147 -10.98 10.96 -1.40
CA ILE A 147 -11.94 10.59 -2.42
C ILE A 147 -11.18 10.07 -3.64
N MET A 148 -11.41 8.81 -3.98
CA MET A 148 -10.67 8.08 -5.02
C MET A 148 -11.62 7.43 -6.04
N GLU A 149 -11.09 7.15 -7.22
CA GLU A 149 -11.75 6.35 -8.25
C GLU A 149 -12.20 4.99 -7.71
N ASP A 150 -13.46 4.62 -8.01
CA ASP A 150 -13.93 3.25 -7.79
C ASP A 150 -13.51 2.37 -8.97
N LEU A 151 -12.34 1.73 -8.86
CA LEU A 151 -11.77 0.90 -9.92
C LEU A 151 -12.65 -0.31 -10.29
N ARG A 152 -13.63 -0.69 -9.47
CA ARG A 152 -14.61 -1.75 -9.81
C ARG A 152 -15.45 -1.38 -11.04
N GLU A 153 -15.67 -0.09 -11.30
CA GLU A 153 -16.36 0.38 -12.51
C GLU A 153 -15.57 0.06 -13.79
N ARG A 154 -14.25 -0.14 -13.67
CA ARG A 154 -13.35 -0.56 -14.76
C ARG A 154 -13.09 -2.07 -14.76
N GLY A 155 -13.83 -2.85 -13.96
CA GLY A 155 -13.66 -4.30 -13.90
C GLY A 155 -12.47 -4.77 -13.05
N PHE A 156 -11.85 -3.89 -12.26
CA PHE A 156 -10.83 -4.30 -11.32
C PHE A 156 -11.43 -5.10 -10.16
N GLN A 157 -10.72 -6.16 -9.77
CA GLN A 157 -11.10 -7.02 -8.66
C GLN A 157 -9.90 -7.36 -7.77
N MET A 158 -10.18 -7.66 -6.51
CA MET A 158 -9.19 -8.11 -5.54
C MET A 158 -9.03 -9.63 -5.60
N SER A 159 -7.81 -10.10 -5.39
CA SER A 159 -7.53 -11.54 -5.32
C SER A 159 -7.97 -12.14 -3.99
N ASP A 160 -8.21 -13.45 -3.99
CA ASP A 160 -8.56 -14.19 -2.77
C ASP A 160 -7.33 -14.34 -1.85
N ARG A 161 -7.29 -13.52 -0.80
CA ARG A 161 -6.19 -13.51 0.18
C ARG A 161 -5.89 -14.85 0.84
N HIS A 162 -6.86 -15.77 0.90
CA HIS A 162 -6.67 -17.07 1.53
C HIS A 162 -5.91 -18.06 0.64
N LYS A 163 -5.88 -17.82 -0.68
CA LYS A 163 -5.12 -18.64 -1.64
C LYS A 163 -3.70 -18.14 -1.87
N GLY A 164 -3.45 -16.87 -1.57
CA GLY A 164 -2.24 -16.18 -2.01
C GLY A 164 -2.31 -15.83 -3.50
N LEU A 165 -1.30 -15.13 -3.98
CA LEU A 165 -1.19 -14.73 -5.38
C LEU A 165 -0.76 -15.90 -6.26
N SER A 166 -1.31 -15.95 -7.46
CA SER A 166 -0.82 -16.74 -8.58
C SER A 166 0.50 -16.17 -9.12
N LEU A 167 1.16 -16.94 -9.99
CA LEU A 167 2.43 -16.52 -10.58
C LEU A 167 2.25 -15.26 -11.45
N GLU A 168 1.18 -15.20 -12.26
CA GLU A 168 0.88 -14.05 -13.11
C GLU A 168 0.66 -12.79 -12.25
N GLU A 169 -0.25 -12.86 -11.27
CA GLU A 169 -0.52 -11.74 -10.36
C GLU A 169 0.75 -11.25 -9.66
N THR A 170 1.58 -12.19 -9.17
CA THR A 170 2.84 -11.85 -8.50
C THR A 170 3.80 -11.13 -9.44
N GLN A 171 3.94 -11.59 -10.68
CA GLN A 171 4.78 -10.95 -11.69
C GLN A 171 4.25 -9.55 -12.03
N SER A 172 2.95 -9.39 -12.25
CA SER A 172 2.35 -8.10 -12.56
C SER A 172 2.51 -7.08 -11.43
N VAL A 173 2.37 -7.47 -10.17
CA VAL A 173 2.62 -6.60 -9.01
C VAL A 173 4.11 -6.24 -8.90
N LEU A 174 5.01 -7.21 -9.07
CA LEU A 174 6.46 -6.94 -9.01
C LEU A 174 6.88 -5.92 -10.05
N LEU A 175 6.29 -5.97 -11.26
CA LEU A 175 6.49 -4.95 -12.27
C LEU A 175 6.08 -3.58 -11.71
N GLN A 176 4.84 -3.40 -11.26
CA GLN A 176 4.36 -2.09 -10.76
C GLN A 176 5.17 -1.55 -9.58
N VAL A 177 5.58 -2.43 -8.65
CA VAL A 177 6.45 -2.05 -7.52
C VAL A 177 7.83 -1.64 -8.02
N ALA A 178 8.41 -2.34 -9.01
CA ALA A 178 9.67 -1.94 -9.64
C ALA A 178 9.56 -0.57 -10.33
N GLN A 179 8.43 -0.27 -10.98
CA GLN A 179 8.20 1.04 -11.60
C GLN A 179 8.14 2.16 -10.56
N LEU A 180 7.39 1.95 -9.47
CA LEU A 180 7.31 2.90 -8.36
C LEU A 180 8.69 3.18 -7.75
N HIS A 181 9.45 2.11 -7.45
CA HIS A 181 10.81 2.23 -6.93
C HIS A 181 11.77 2.90 -7.92
N GLY A 182 11.69 2.53 -9.20
CA GLY A 182 12.52 3.11 -10.26
C GLY A 182 12.25 4.60 -10.45
N LEU A 183 10.98 5.01 -10.41
CA LEU A 183 10.59 6.41 -10.44
C LEU A 183 11.15 7.19 -9.25
N SER A 184 11.02 6.64 -8.05
CA SER A 184 11.58 7.25 -6.83
C SER A 184 13.11 7.35 -6.86
N LEU A 185 13.81 6.29 -7.27
CA LEU A 185 15.28 6.26 -7.33
C LEU A 185 15.81 7.19 -8.42
N ALA A 186 15.18 7.23 -9.59
CA ALA A 186 15.54 8.16 -10.64
C ALA A 186 15.39 9.62 -10.18
N TYR A 187 14.29 9.94 -9.46
CA TYR A 187 14.12 11.27 -8.88
C TYR A 187 15.22 11.60 -7.86
N LYS A 188 15.58 10.64 -7.01
CA LYS A 188 16.70 10.76 -6.06
C LYS A 188 18.03 11.05 -6.74
N PHE A 189 18.33 10.35 -7.84
CA PHE A 189 19.60 10.52 -8.57
C PHE A 189 19.68 11.84 -9.34
N GLU A 190 18.59 12.24 -9.98
CA GLU A 190 18.56 13.45 -10.82
C GLU A 190 18.33 14.73 -10.00
N LYS A 191 17.63 14.64 -8.85
CA LYS A 191 17.22 15.78 -8.02
C LYS A 191 17.35 15.49 -6.52
N PRO A 192 18.57 15.27 -6.01
CA PRO A 192 18.78 14.80 -4.63
C PRO A 192 18.28 15.78 -3.54
N LEU A 193 18.35 17.09 -3.77
CA LEU A 193 17.89 18.09 -2.80
C LEU A 193 16.36 18.10 -2.71
N GLU A 194 15.69 18.09 -3.85
CA GLU A 194 14.23 18.03 -3.95
C GLU A 194 13.70 16.69 -3.42
N PHE A 195 14.39 15.59 -3.71
CA PHE A 195 14.07 14.27 -3.17
C PHE A 195 14.14 14.25 -1.63
N SER A 196 15.16 14.88 -1.04
CA SER A 196 15.28 15.01 0.42
C SER A 196 14.09 15.78 1.02
N ASN A 197 13.69 16.89 0.39
CA ASN A 197 12.49 17.63 0.81
C ASN A 197 11.22 16.77 0.68
N LEU A 198 11.12 15.96 -0.37
CA LEU A 198 10.01 15.04 -0.60
C LEU A 198 9.93 13.96 0.48
N CYS A 199 11.06 13.41 0.91
CA CYS A 199 11.11 12.44 2.00
C CYS A 199 10.77 13.07 3.36
N SER A 200 11.00 14.37 3.54
CA SER A 200 10.77 15.06 4.82
C SER A 200 9.29 15.15 5.23
N VAL A 201 8.36 15.01 4.27
CA VAL A 201 6.91 14.98 4.56
C VAL A 201 6.42 13.61 5.02
N ILE A 202 7.21 12.56 4.79
CA ILE A 202 6.91 11.18 5.19
C ILE A 202 7.22 11.01 6.68
N SER A 203 6.42 10.24 7.41
CA SER A 203 6.81 9.84 8.77
C SER A 203 6.54 8.38 9.04
N GLU A 204 7.55 7.69 9.59
CA GLU A 204 7.44 6.29 9.99
C GLU A 204 6.40 6.12 11.11
N GLY A 205 5.27 5.53 10.74
CA GLY A 205 4.10 5.37 11.62
C GLY A 205 4.19 4.20 12.58
N ILE A 206 4.98 3.17 12.25
CA ILE A 206 5.06 1.91 13.01
C ILE A 206 6.43 1.77 13.67
N PHE A 207 7.49 1.62 12.88
CA PHE A 207 8.83 1.23 13.32
C PHE A 207 9.70 2.45 13.64
N CYS A 208 9.24 3.32 14.52
CA CYS A 208 10.04 4.42 15.06
C CYS A 208 10.27 4.25 16.57
N THR A 209 11.39 4.81 17.06
CA THR A 209 11.80 4.69 18.47
C THR A 209 10.73 5.21 19.44
N ALA A 210 9.99 6.25 19.04
CA ALA A 210 8.88 6.83 19.80
C ALA A 210 7.74 5.82 20.08
N ASN A 211 7.59 4.79 19.25
CA ASN A 211 6.56 3.76 19.40
C ASN A 211 7.05 2.52 20.20
N THR A 212 8.27 2.50 20.70
CA THR A 212 8.86 1.32 21.36
C THR A 212 8.04 0.85 22.56
N SER A 213 7.62 1.76 23.44
CA SER A 213 6.79 1.43 24.59
C SER A 213 5.40 0.94 24.17
N TRP A 214 4.83 1.59 23.15
CA TRP A 214 3.51 1.28 22.62
C TRP A 214 3.40 -0.15 22.10
N TYR A 215 4.37 -0.57 21.28
CA TYR A 215 4.35 -1.90 20.67
C TYR A 215 5.09 -2.99 21.47
N ARG A 216 5.69 -2.66 22.62
CA ARG A 216 6.47 -3.61 23.44
C ARG A 216 5.68 -4.90 23.73
N ASN A 217 4.54 -4.77 24.41
CA ASN A 217 3.74 -5.93 24.82
C ASN A 217 3.19 -6.71 23.62
N TYR A 218 2.88 -6.00 22.53
CA TYR A 218 2.37 -6.61 21.30
C TYR A 218 3.45 -7.49 20.66
N TYR A 219 4.64 -6.94 20.40
CA TYR A 219 5.72 -7.71 19.79
C TYR A 219 6.32 -8.75 20.73
N GLU A 220 6.36 -8.52 22.04
CA GLU A 220 6.78 -9.55 23.00
C GLU A 220 5.90 -10.81 22.92
N ARG A 221 4.59 -10.64 22.76
CA ARG A 221 3.66 -11.77 22.58
C ARG A 221 3.81 -12.39 21.20
N LEU A 222 3.90 -11.57 20.14
CA LEU A 222 4.07 -12.07 18.79
C LEU A 222 5.34 -12.90 18.63
N THR A 223 6.49 -12.41 19.11
CA THR A 223 7.75 -13.12 18.96
C THR A 223 7.78 -14.42 19.75
N LYS A 224 7.22 -14.44 20.97
CA LYS A 224 7.06 -15.69 21.74
C LYS A 224 6.21 -16.70 21.02
N ASN A 225 5.07 -16.28 20.47
CA ASN A 225 4.19 -17.17 19.70
C ASN A 225 4.90 -17.68 18.44
N ALA A 226 5.61 -16.82 17.71
CA ALA A 226 6.36 -17.21 16.52
C ALA A 226 7.46 -18.23 16.84
N ILE A 227 8.23 -18.01 17.92
CA ILE A 227 9.25 -18.97 18.39
C ILE A 227 8.60 -20.30 18.78
N GLN A 228 7.47 -20.26 19.50
CA GLN A 228 6.75 -21.47 19.89
C GLN A 228 6.30 -22.28 18.67
N MET A 229 5.65 -21.64 17.69
CA MET A 229 5.19 -22.31 16.47
C MET A 229 6.32 -22.99 15.71
N VAL A 230 7.49 -22.33 15.59
CA VAL A 230 8.66 -22.93 14.92
C VAL A 230 9.24 -24.09 15.73
N SER A 231 9.25 -23.98 17.06
CA SER A 231 9.77 -25.01 17.98
C SER A 231 8.87 -26.25 18.06
N GLU A 232 7.58 -26.13 17.75
CA GLU A 232 6.65 -27.26 17.66
C GLU A 232 6.89 -28.14 16.43
N VAL A 233 7.51 -27.60 15.38
CA VAL A 233 7.70 -28.28 14.08
C VAL A 233 9.16 -28.70 13.85
N LEU A 234 10.13 -28.01 14.46
CA LEU A 234 11.56 -28.23 14.22
C LEU A 234 12.31 -28.65 15.50
N PRO A 235 13.39 -29.44 15.39
CA PRO A 235 14.26 -29.78 16.52
C PRO A 235 14.82 -28.53 17.21
N PRO A 236 14.92 -28.48 18.56
CA PRO A 236 15.39 -27.30 19.29
C PRO A 236 16.80 -26.81 18.89
N ASP A 237 17.66 -27.73 18.46
CA ASP A 237 19.04 -27.49 18.03
C ASP A 237 19.15 -27.16 16.52
N SER A 238 18.04 -27.14 15.79
CA SER A 238 18.00 -26.74 14.39
C SER A 238 18.52 -25.32 14.21
N LYS A 239 19.36 -25.12 13.19
CA LYS A 239 19.87 -23.80 12.80
C LYS A 239 18.75 -22.75 12.61
N TYR A 240 17.55 -23.18 12.20
CA TYR A 240 16.40 -22.29 12.00
C TYR A 240 15.77 -21.85 13.31
N VAL A 241 15.63 -22.75 14.28
CA VAL A 241 15.12 -22.42 15.63
C VAL A 241 16.10 -21.49 16.35
N LEU A 242 17.40 -21.78 16.27
CA LEU A 242 18.44 -20.92 16.85
C LEU A 242 18.46 -19.52 16.20
N ALA A 243 18.34 -19.44 14.87
CA ALA A 243 18.25 -18.18 14.16
C ALA A 243 16.99 -17.39 14.53
N MET A 244 15.82 -18.05 14.61
CA MET A 244 14.56 -17.43 15.00
C MET A 244 14.63 -16.89 16.43
N ASN A 245 15.15 -17.67 17.38
CA ASN A 245 15.33 -17.22 18.77
C ASN A 245 16.22 -15.98 18.86
N LYS A 246 17.35 -15.98 18.13
CA LYS A 246 18.27 -14.84 18.09
C LYS A 246 17.63 -13.60 17.46
N PHE A 247 16.87 -13.78 16.38
CA PHE A 247 16.24 -12.67 15.66
C PHE A 247 15.05 -12.08 16.44
N ALA A 248 14.17 -12.95 16.93
CA ALA A 248 12.91 -12.64 17.59
C ALA A 248 13.04 -12.44 19.11
N GLU A 249 14.28 -12.30 19.61
CA GLU A 249 14.54 -11.96 21.00
C GLU A 249 13.77 -10.68 21.39
N SER A 250 12.79 -10.83 22.28
CA SER A 250 11.73 -9.84 22.45
C SER A 250 12.22 -8.47 22.95
N SER A 251 13.29 -8.45 23.73
CA SER A 251 13.91 -7.23 24.27
C SER A 251 14.56 -6.36 23.19
N SER A 252 15.04 -6.98 22.10
CA SER A 252 15.79 -6.32 21.02
C SER A 252 15.02 -6.27 19.70
N PHE A 253 13.98 -7.07 19.53
CA PHE A 253 13.23 -7.23 18.27
C PHE A 253 12.71 -5.90 17.73
N PHE A 254 11.96 -5.13 18.51
CA PHE A 254 11.38 -3.88 18.00
C PHE A 254 12.45 -2.87 17.58
N GLY A 255 13.52 -2.72 18.37
CA GLY A 255 14.65 -1.86 18.01
C GLY A 255 15.38 -2.33 16.75
N ARG A 256 15.43 -3.64 16.52
CA ARG A 256 15.94 -4.24 15.28
C ARG A 256 15.06 -3.89 14.08
N MET A 257 13.72 -3.97 14.23
CA MET A 257 12.79 -3.57 13.17
C MET A 257 12.87 -2.08 12.85
N VAL A 258 13.01 -1.22 13.88
CA VAL A 258 13.29 0.23 13.70
C VAL A 258 14.55 0.41 12.87
N LYS A 259 15.64 -0.28 13.23
CA LYS A 259 16.89 -0.20 12.49
C LYS A 259 16.73 -0.67 11.04
N LEU A 260 16.05 -1.78 10.80
CA LEU A 260 15.81 -2.29 9.43
C LEU A 260 15.01 -1.29 8.59
N ALA A 261 13.95 -0.71 9.16
CA ALA A 261 13.12 0.28 8.47
C ALA A 261 13.86 1.60 8.20
N SER A 262 14.85 1.97 9.02
CA SER A 262 15.57 3.24 8.93
C SER A 262 16.97 3.15 8.30
N THR A 263 17.49 1.95 8.03
CA THR A 263 18.83 1.80 7.45
C THR A 263 18.78 2.16 5.99
N GLU A 264 19.53 3.20 5.62
CA GLU A 264 19.66 3.61 4.22
C GLU A 264 20.73 2.78 3.49
N SER A 265 20.44 2.51 2.23
CA SER A 265 21.31 1.90 1.24
C SER A 265 21.27 2.75 -0.04
N PRO A 266 22.17 2.54 -1.02
CA PRO A 266 22.08 3.26 -2.29
C PRO A 266 20.74 2.99 -3.00
N LEU A 267 20.16 1.80 -2.82
CA LEU A 267 18.83 1.39 -3.30
C LEU A 267 17.69 1.72 -2.32
N SER A 268 17.86 2.67 -1.41
CA SER A 268 16.74 3.20 -0.64
C SER A 268 15.90 4.17 -1.47
N ALA A 269 14.59 3.97 -1.47
CA ALA A 269 13.59 4.68 -2.26
C ALA A 269 12.34 4.96 -1.40
N ILE A 270 11.42 5.79 -1.91
CA ILE A 270 10.07 5.90 -1.37
C ILE A 270 9.34 4.59 -1.74
N CYS A 271 9.21 3.72 -0.76
CA CYS A 271 8.57 2.42 -0.84
C CYS A 271 7.06 2.55 -0.53
N HIS A 272 6.27 1.61 -1.03
CA HIS A 272 4.86 1.47 -0.67
C HIS A 272 4.73 1.14 0.83
N GLY A 273 5.59 0.28 1.36
CA GLY A 273 5.66 -0.09 2.76
C GLY A 273 4.57 -1.04 3.24
N ASP A 274 3.66 -1.48 2.36
CA ASP A 274 2.60 -2.44 2.66
C ASP A 274 2.19 -3.27 1.43
N CYS A 275 3.17 -3.85 0.74
CA CYS A 275 2.93 -4.75 -0.39
C CYS A 275 2.27 -6.09 0.04
N TRP A 276 0.99 -6.02 0.42
CA TRP A 276 0.14 -7.15 0.81
C TRP A 276 -1.02 -7.32 -0.17
N VAL A 277 -1.48 -8.56 -0.39
CA VAL A 277 -2.54 -8.94 -1.37
C VAL A 277 -3.79 -8.06 -1.35
N ASN A 278 -4.21 -7.53 -0.19
CA ASN A 278 -5.40 -6.69 -0.09
C ASN A 278 -5.19 -5.26 -0.67
N ASN A 279 -3.94 -4.88 -0.94
CA ASN A 279 -3.58 -3.57 -1.48
C ASN A 279 -3.35 -3.61 -3.00
N PHE A 280 -3.68 -4.74 -3.66
CA PHE A 280 -3.60 -4.88 -5.10
C PHE A 280 -4.98 -5.17 -5.69
N LEU A 281 -5.33 -4.42 -6.74
CA LEU A 281 -6.45 -4.76 -7.60
C LEU A 281 -5.93 -5.11 -8.99
N TYR A 282 -6.63 -6.03 -9.64
CA TYR A 282 -6.27 -6.58 -10.93
C TYR A 282 -7.44 -6.43 -11.90
N HIS A 283 -7.13 -6.01 -13.13
CA HIS A 283 -8.05 -6.10 -14.26
C HIS A 283 -7.59 -7.27 -15.13
N TYR A 284 -8.46 -8.28 -15.28
CA TYR A 284 -8.14 -9.50 -16.00
C TYR A 284 -8.63 -9.45 -17.44
N ASP A 285 -8.04 -10.27 -18.30
CA ASP A 285 -8.53 -10.48 -19.65
C ASP A 285 -9.93 -11.15 -19.57
N PRO A 286 -10.97 -10.57 -20.18
CA PRO A 286 -12.31 -11.17 -20.18
C PRO A 286 -12.35 -12.57 -20.81
N GLU A 287 -11.40 -12.87 -21.71
CA GLU A 287 -11.30 -14.16 -22.41
C GLU A 287 -10.36 -15.16 -21.69
N ASP A 288 -9.48 -14.67 -20.79
CA ASP A 288 -8.58 -15.49 -19.99
C ASP A 288 -8.47 -14.95 -18.54
N PRO A 289 -9.21 -15.53 -17.58
CA PRO A 289 -9.22 -15.05 -16.19
C PRO A 289 -7.88 -15.28 -15.46
N HIS A 290 -6.93 -15.98 -16.07
CA HIS A 290 -5.58 -16.14 -15.53
C HIS A 290 -4.59 -15.10 -16.04
N ARG A 291 -4.98 -14.28 -17.02
CA ARG A 291 -4.14 -13.24 -17.59
C ARG A 291 -4.47 -11.89 -16.99
N VAL A 292 -3.47 -11.23 -16.42
CA VAL A 292 -3.59 -9.90 -15.83
C VAL A 292 -3.29 -8.85 -16.90
N LEU A 293 -4.21 -7.92 -17.13
CA LEU A 293 -4.03 -6.80 -18.06
C LEU A 293 -3.49 -5.56 -17.35
N GLU A 294 -4.01 -5.24 -16.17
CA GLU A 294 -3.60 -4.09 -15.37
C GLU A 294 -3.56 -4.42 -13.88
N VAL A 295 -2.69 -3.72 -13.15
CA VAL A 295 -2.61 -3.76 -11.69
C VAL A 295 -2.71 -2.34 -11.16
N ALA A 296 -3.48 -2.18 -10.09
CA ALA A 296 -3.52 -0.96 -9.31
C ALA A 296 -3.06 -1.23 -7.87
N LEU A 297 -2.09 -0.45 -7.42
CA LEU A 297 -1.60 -0.41 -6.05
C LEU A 297 -2.47 0.57 -5.23
N LEU A 298 -2.90 0.13 -4.06
CA LEU A 298 -3.78 0.86 -3.15
C LEU A 298 -3.12 1.08 -1.79
N ASP A 299 -3.69 2.00 -1.01
CA ASP A 299 -3.35 2.20 0.40
C ASP A 299 -1.87 2.52 0.68
N PHE A 300 -1.53 3.78 0.44
CA PHE A 300 -0.19 4.32 0.65
C PHE A 300 0.01 4.85 2.08
N GLN A 301 -0.69 4.33 3.07
CA GLN A 301 -0.60 4.83 4.45
C GLN A 301 0.74 4.48 5.14
N LEU A 302 1.38 3.38 4.73
CA LEU A 302 2.66 2.90 5.27
C LEU A 302 3.89 3.32 4.44
N ILE A 303 3.73 4.29 3.53
CA ILE A 303 4.83 4.80 2.74
C ILE A 303 6.00 5.22 3.64
N ARG A 304 7.20 4.95 3.15
CA ARG A 304 8.45 5.15 3.88
C ARG A 304 9.60 5.32 2.91
N TYR A 305 10.62 6.05 3.32
CA TYR A 305 11.91 6.04 2.64
C TYR A 305 12.77 4.95 3.28
N SER A 306 13.00 3.84 2.56
CA SER A 306 13.71 2.66 3.08
C SER A 306 14.32 1.82 1.94
N SER A 307 15.04 0.75 2.28
CA SER A 307 15.49 -0.26 1.31
C SER A 307 14.29 -0.84 0.54
N ILE A 308 14.38 -0.83 -0.79
CA ILE A 308 13.38 -1.44 -1.69
C ILE A 308 13.20 -2.94 -1.44
N ALA A 309 14.19 -3.60 -0.82
CA ALA A 309 14.12 -5.01 -0.48
C ALA A 309 13.00 -5.32 0.53
N LEU A 310 12.56 -4.34 1.33
CA LEU A 310 11.50 -4.55 2.32
C LEU A 310 10.14 -4.81 1.66
N ASP A 311 9.78 -4.06 0.61
CA ASP A 311 8.53 -4.27 -0.13
C ASP A 311 8.55 -5.60 -0.87
N ILE A 312 9.70 -5.97 -1.45
CA ILE A 312 9.87 -7.24 -2.16
C ILE A 312 9.83 -8.43 -1.19
N ALA A 313 10.45 -8.31 -0.02
CA ALA A 313 10.36 -9.32 1.02
C ALA A 313 8.90 -9.45 1.52
N ASN A 314 8.20 -8.34 1.76
CA ASN A 314 6.80 -8.37 2.18
C ASN A 314 5.93 -9.08 1.14
N LEU A 315 6.02 -8.67 -0.13
CA LEU A 315 5.26 -9.27 -1.22
C LEU A 315 5.52 -10.78 -1.34
N LEU A 316 6.80 -11.16 -1.47
CA LEU A 316 7.15 -12.54 -1.75
C LEU A 316 6.87 -13.47 -0.56
N TYR A 317 7.14 -13.06 0.67
CA TYR A 317 6.98 -13.95 1.83
C TYR A 317 5.56 -13.93 2.42
N CYS A 318 4.81 -12.85 2.26
CA CYS A 318 3.45 -12.75 2.80
C CYS A 318 2.36 -13.12 1.78
N CYS A 319 2.62 -12.98 0.48
CA CYS A 319 1.57 -13.14 -0.55
C CYS A 319 1.73 -14.40 -1.42
N THR A 320 2.87 -15.09 -1.38
CA THR A 320 3.10 -16.30 -2.20
C THR A 320 3.22 -17.56 -1.37
N THR A 321 3.00 -18.72 -2.00
CA THR A 321 3.20 -20.02 -1.35
C THR A 321 4.67 -20.40 -1.29
N LYS A 322 5.02 -21.35 -0.41
CA LYS A 322 6.40 -21.86 -0.33
C LYS A 322 6.80 -22.53 -1.65
N GLU A 323 5.89 -23.30 -2.24
CA GLU A 323 6.09 -24.05 -3.48
C GLU A 323 6.43 -23.11 -4.64
N MET A 324 5.75 -21.96 -4.71
CA MET A 324 6.08 -20.94 -5.71
C MET A 324 7.47 -20.36 -5.47
N ARG A 325 7.82 -20.01 -4.23
CA ARG A 325 9.16 -19.47 -3.92
C ARG A 325 10.27 -20.47 -4.24
N ASP A 326 10.10 -21.73 -3.87
CA ASP A 326 11.08 -22.78 -4.17
C ASP A 326 11.33 -22.91 -5.68
N ALA A 327 10.27 -22.76 -6.49
CA ALA A 327 10.35 -22.93 -7.94
C ALA A 327 10.74 -21.65 -8.72
N GLN A 328 10.31 -20.47 -8.26
CA GLN A 328 10.28 -19.24 -9.06
C GLN A 328 10.97 -18.03 -8.42
N LEU A 329 11.49 -18.12 -7.18
CA LEU A 329 12.04 -16.95 -6.48
C LEU A 329 13.10 -16.21 -7.31
N GLN A 330 14.05 -16.92 -7.91
CA GLN A 330 15.09 -16.28 -8.73
C GLN A 330 14.53 -15.61 -9.99
N THR A 331 13.54 -16.23 -10.63
CA THR A 331 12.82 -15.65 -11.78
C THR A 331 12.10 -14.36 -11.37
N LEU A 332 11.41 -14.37 -10.24
CA LEU A 332 10.67 -13.22 -9.73
C LEU A 332 11.59 -12.05 -9.37
N LEU A 333 12.70 -12.31 -8.68
CA LEU A 333 13.71 -11.28 -8.36
C LEU A 333 14.36 -10.73 -9.64
N LYS A 334 14.58 -11.58 -10.64
CA LYS A 334 15.09 -11.17 -11.95
C LYS A 334 14.10 -10.24 -12.67
N ILE A 335 12.83 -10.60 -12.75
CA ILE A 335 11.77 -9.75 -13.35
C ILE A 335 11.76 -8.37 -12.69
N TYR A 336 11.76 -8.34 -11.35
CA TYR A 336 11.79 -7.10 -10.60
C TYR A 336 13.02 -6.24 -10.91
N THR A 337 14.22 -6.82 -10.88
CA THR A 337 15.47 -6.07 -11.10
C THR A 337 15.66 -5.61 -12.54
N GLU A 338 15.22 -6.42 -13.52
CA GLU A 338 15.24 -6.05 -14.93
C GLU A 338 14.29 -4.87 -15.21
N GLU A 339 13.07 -4.91 -14.67
CA GLU A 339 12.12 -3.81 -14.82
C GLU A 339 12.60 -2.55 -14.09
N LEU A 340 13.13 -2.69 -12.88
CA LEU A 340 13.72 -1.58 -12.13
C LEU A 340 14.84 -0.90 -12.93
N PHE A 341 15.77 -1.69 -13.47
CA PHE A 341 16.87 -1.16 -14.27
C PHE A 341 16.37 -0.48 -15.55
N ARG A 342 15.38 -1.06 -16.24
CA ARG A 342 14.75 -0.45 -17.42
C ARG A 342 14.17 0.93 -17.09
N TRP A 343 13.53 1.08 -15.94
CA TRP A 343 12.99 2.35 -15.47
C TRP A 343 14.08 3.38 -15.17
N LEU A 344 15.15 2.96 -14.52
CA LEU A 344 16.30 3.83 -14.27
C LEU A 344 16.94 4.30 -15.58
N GLN A 345 17.12 3.41 -16.56
CA GLN A 345 17.64 3.79 -17.89
C GLN A 345 16.72 4.77 -18.63
N MET A 346 15.41 4.62 -18.47
CA MET A 346 14.42 5.49 -19.10
C MET A 346 14.41 6.91 -18.50
N LEU A 347 14.61 7.04 -17.19
CA LEU A 347 14.37 8.29 -16.45
C LEU A 347 15.65 9.05 -16.08
N CYS A 348 16.77 8.37 -15.92
CA CYS A 348 18.05 8.99 -15.55
C CYS A 348 18.80 9.48 -16.79
N THR A 349 19.44 10.65 -16.67
CA THR A 349 20.36 11.15 -17.69
C THR A 349 21.66 10.35 -17.66
N ASN A 350 22.17 10.10 -16.45
CA ASN A 350 23.31 9.23 -16.19
C ASN A 350 23.01 8.39 -14.96
N LEU A 351 23.27 7.09 -15.04
CA LEU A 351 23.16 6.21 -13.89
C LEU A 351 24.40 6.33 -13.00
N PRO A 352 24.25 6.27 -11.67
CA PRO A 352 25.39 6.19 -10.75
C PRO A 352 26.26 4.96 -11.03
N ASP A 353 27.58 5.08 -10.93
CA ASP A 353 28.55 4.01 -11.22
C ASP A 353 28.28 2.68 -10.49
N HIS A 354 27.65 2.72 -9.32
CA HIS A 354 27.31 1.54 -8.52
C HIS A 354 26.06 0.79 -9.01
N CYS A 355 25.31 1.34 -9.97
CA CYS A 355 24.13 0.70 -10.56
C CYS A 355 23.96 1.03 -12.06
N ASP A 356 25.04 1.40 -12.76
CA ASP A 356 25.06 1.78 -14.19
C ASP A 356 24.85 0.61 -15.16
N THR A 357 24.86 -0.62 -14.65
CA THR A 357 24.61 -1.86 -15.38
C THR A 357 23.66 -2.74 -14.58
N LEU A 358 22.89 -3.57 -15.29
CA LEU A 358 21.95 -4.51 -14.66
C LEU A 358 22.65 -5.42 -13.65
N GLN A 359 23.85 -5.92 -13.97
CA GLN A 359 24.62 -6.78 -13.06
C GLN A 359 24.96 -6.07 -11.76
N LYS A 360 25.50 -4.84 -11.82
CA LYS A 360 25.82 -4.07 -10.60
C LYS A 360 24.56 -3.77 -9.77
N LEU A 361 23.44 -3.45 -10.42
CA LEU A 361 22.17 -3.25 -9.72
C LEU A 361 21.69 -4.54 -9.03
N GLN A 362 21.81 -5.68 -9.69
CA GLN A 362 21.44 -6.99 -9.13
C GLN A 362 22.35 -7.38 -7.96
N ASP A 363 23.65 -7.16 -8.08
CA ASP A 363 24.62 -7.41 -7.01
C ASP A 363 24.29 -6.55 -5.77
N LEU A 364 24.05 -5.26 -6.00
CA LEU A 364 23.68 -4.32 -4.94
C LEU A 364 22.33 -4.65 -4.29
N PHE A 365 21.35 -5.09 -5.09
CA PHE A 365 20.06 -5.52 -4.58
C PHE A 365 20.17 -6.82 -3.76
N ALA A 366 21.07 -7.73 -4.13
CA ALA A 366 21.33 -8.95 -3.37
C ALA A 366 21.98 -8.68 -1.99
N GLU A 367 22.66 -7.54 -1.83
CA GLU A 367 23.23 -7.08 -0.56
C GLU A 367 22.23 -6.33 0.35
N SER A 368 21.07 -5.92 -0.19
CA SER A 368 20.14 -4.95 0.39
C SER A 368 19.16 -5.47 1.45
#